data_AF-A0A7Y9HHX3-F1
#
_entry.id   AF-A0A7Y9HHX3-F1
#
_cell.length_a   1.000
_cell.length_b   1.000
_cell.length_c   1.000
_cell.angle_alpha   90.00
_cell.angle_beta   90.00
_cell.angle_gamma   90.00
#
_symmetry.space_group_name_H-M   'P 1'
#
loop_
_entity.id
_entity.type
_entity.pdbx_description
1 polymer ?
#
loop_
_entity_poly.entity_id
_entity_poly.type
_entity_poly.pdbx_seq_one_letter_code
_entity_poly.pdbx_strand_id
1 'polypeptide(L)'
;MLTRQAQHGKSLVGFPSPRQPADLAWHRWLVGHQVTFLEWSLLRDVLTHEQSAPAEEVVRLLDLYSALLLYAGSCSPALYHRIVRPRMTQAHPAFSGEWARDYQGLPRLLKRAADAGPPAMAQAARRNHRVHAAVAAYLVPEGASLLQQAGRGAGEEPSQQEADLYDRFFLSRRGPVCRHALKAQLLPRLLWVIADLESRGLYYASPPLSREALPTTREHVVHTEETIQIRLRQQAVQLADSLETNTAQT
;
A
#
# COMPACT_ATOMS: atom_id res chain seq x y z
N MET A 1 11.62 -2.16 -6.30
CA MET A 1 12.42 -3.39 -6.48
C MET A 1 12.35 -4.20 -5.17
N LEU A 2 11.64 -5.35 -5.09
CA LEU A 2 11.38 -6.19 -3.88
C LEU A 2 10.91 -7.62 -4.27
N THR A 3 10.99 -8.74 -3.51
CA THR A 3 11.22 -9.13 -2.07
C THR A 3 11.71 -10.63 -1.91
N ARG A 4 13.01 -10.97 -1.87
CA ARG A 4 13.36 -12.34 -1.40
C ARG A 4 13.09 -12.41 0.11
N GLN A 5 12.07 -13.17 0.51
CA GLN A 5 11.74 -13.39 1.91
C GLN A 5 12.94 -14.03 2.62
N ALA A 6 13.23 -13.60 3.85
CA ALA A 6 14.13 -14.34 4.72
C ALA A 6 13.59 -15.76 4.86
N GLN A 7 14.29 -16.74 4.30
CA GLN A 7 14.04 -18.15 4.53
C GLN A 7 14.14 -18.42 6.03
N HIS A 8 13.01 -18.39 6.72
CA HIS A 8 12.75 -19.29 7.82
C HIS A 8 11.84 -20.35 7.23
N GLY A 9 12.42 -21.52 6.93
CA GLY A 9 11.80 -22.62 6.20
C GLY A 9 10.52 -23.16 6.84
N LYS A 10 9.40 -22.45 6.64
CA LYS A 10 8.05 -22.98 6.71
C LYS A 10 7.30 -22.47 5.49
N SER A 11 6.79 -23.42 4.72
CA SER A 11 5.84 -23.22 3.64
C SER A 11 4.87 -22.08 3.94
N LEU A 12 4.71 -21.16 2.99
CA LEU A 12 3.78 -20.02 3.07
C LEU A 12 2.30 -20.41 2.89
N VAL A 13 1.96 -21.67 3.14
CA VAL A 13 0.60 -22.14 3.36
C VAL A 13 0.28 -21.96 4.85
N GLY A 14 -0.62 -21.02 5.18
CA GLY A 14 -1.30 -21.02 6.47
C GLY A 14 -0.68 -20.20 7.60
N PHE A 15 -0.47 -18.90 7.42
CA PHE A 15 -0.62 -18.00 8.57
C PHE A 15 -2.11 -17.71 8.74
N PRO A 16 -2.82 -18.34 9.70
CA PRO A 16 -4.20 -17.96 9.98
C PRO A 16 -4.21 -16.47 10.37
N SER A 17 -5.06 -15.69 9.71
CA SER A 17 -5.28 -14.28 10.05
C SER A 17 -5.51 -14.18 11.57
N PRO A 18 -4.76 -13.33 12.29
CA PRO A 18 -4.84 -13.28 13.75
C PRO A 18 -6.27 -13.08 14.23
N ARG A 19 -6.65 -13.76 15.32
CA ARG A 19 -8.00 -13.67 15.87
C ARG A 19 -8.20 -12.44 16.75
N GLN A 20 -7.14 -11.96 17.40
CA GLN A 20 -7.23 -10.81 18.29
C GLN A 20 -7.16 -9.50 17.48
N PRO A 21 -8.05 -8.51 17.74
CA PRO A 21 -8.08 -7.27 16.99
C PRO A 21 -6.77 -6.49 16.96
N ALA A 22 -5.98 -6.57 18.05
CA ALA A 22 -4.67 -5.92 18.14
C ALA A 22 -3.64 -6.57 17.19
N ASP A 23 -3.59 -7.89 17.15
CA ASP A 23 -2.68 -8.62 16.26
C ASP A 23 -3.10 -8.46 14.80
N LEU A 24 -4.42 -8.42 14.53
CA LEU A 24 -4.94 -8.17 13.20
C LEU A 24 -4.59 -6.75 12.71
N ALA A 25 -4.68 -5.74 13.57
CA ALA A 25 -4.27 -4.38 13.22
C ALA A 25 -2.81 -4.32 12.77
N TRP A 26 -1.93 -4.97 13.54
CA TRP A 26 -0.51 -5.02 13.20
C TRP A 26 -0.23 -5.86 11.95
N HIS A 27 -0.93 -6.98 11.80
CA HIS A 27 -0.81 -7.85 10.62
C HIS A 27 -1.21 -7.11 9.34
N ARG A 28 -2.38 -6.47 9.31
CA ARG A 28 -2.85 -5.68 8.16
C ARG A 28 -1.93 -4.50 7.86
N TRP A 29 -1.41 -3.85 8.89
CA TRP A 29 -0.41 -2.79 8.74
C TRP A 29 0.83 -3.31 8.01
N LEU A 30 1.41 -4.43 8.45
CA LEU A 30 2.60 -5.01 7.86
C LEU A 30 2.35 -5.50 6.42
N VAL A 31 1.33 -6.34 6.22
CA VAL A 31 1.03 -6.95 4.90
C VAL A 31 0.61 -5.88 3.89
N GLY A 32 -0.26 -4.94 4.28
CA GLY A 32 -0.71 -3.87 3.39
C GLY A 32 0.44 -2.99 2.87
N HIS A 33 1.43 -2.68 3.72
CA HIS A 33 2.62 -1.95 3.32
C HIS A 33 3.54 -2.79 2.42
N GLN A 34 3.75 -4.07 2.74
CA GLN A 34 4.57 -4.97 1.88
C GLN A 34 3.99 -5.10 0.47
N VAL A 35 2.67 -5.23 0.34
CA VAL A 35 1.98 -5.25 -0.96
C VAL A 35 2.14 -3.89 -1.65
N THR A 36 1.94 -2.78 -0.92
CA THR A 36 2.14 -1.41 -1.43
C THR A 36 3.53 -1.19 -2.01
N PHE A 37 4.60 -1.75 -1.42
CA PHE A 37 5.95 -1.54 -1.94
C PHE A 37 6.20 -2.25 -3.28
N LEU A 38 5.64 -3.46 -3.42
CA LEU A 38 5.67 -4.20 -4.68
C LEU A 38 4.83 -3.47 -5.74
N GLU A 39 3.68 -2.93 -5.34
CA GLU A 39 2.81 -2.15 -6.20
C GLU A 39 3.48 -0.86 -6.69
N TRP A 40 4.11 -0.09 -5.81
CA TRP A 40 4.90 1.09 -6.19
C TRP A 40 6.05 0.76 -7.14
N SER A 41 6.62 -0.44 -7.01
CA SER A 41 7.66 -0.90 -7.93
C SER A 41 7.10 -1.14 -9.34
N LEU A 42 5.93 -1.77 -9.46
CA LEU A 42 5.24 -1.95 -10.75
C LEU A 42 4.82 -0.61 -11.34
N LEU A 43 4.25 0.26 -10.51
CA LEU A 43 3.81 1.58 -10.94
C LEU A 43 4.99 2.41 -11.46
N ARG A 44 6.13 2.36 -10.78
CA ARG A 44 7.36 2.99 -11.27
C ARG A 44 7.80 2.43 -12.61
N ASP A 45 7.86 1.11 -12.74
CA ASP A 45 8.26 0.42 -13.97
C ASP A 45 7.43 0.91 -15.17
N VAL A 46 6.09 0.93 -15.01
CA VAL A 46 5.13 1.43 -16.02
C VAL A 46 5.35 2.91 -16.35
N LEU A 47 5.69 3.74 -15.36
CA LEU A 47 5.89 5.17 -15.54
C LEU A 47 7.26 5.55 -16.11
N THR A 48 8.27 4.67 -16.02
CA THR A 48 9.64 4.96 -16.48
C THR A 48 9.98 4.37 -17.84
N HIS A 49 9.39 3.23 -18.20
CA HIS A 49 9.77 2.50 -19.42
C HIS A 49 9.00 2.93 -20.68
N GLU A 50 7.93 3.70 -20.52
CA GLU A 50 7.05 4.07 -21.63
C GLU A 50 7.12 5.57 -21.91
N GLN A 51 7.27 5.93 -23.19
CA GLN A 51 7.19 7.33 -23.63
C GLN A 51 5.79 7.91 -23.36
N SER A 52 4.77 7.03 -23.29
CA SER A 52 3.43 7.28 -22.78
C SER A 52 2.96 6.08 -21.98
N ALA A 53 2.88 6.22 -20.65
CA ALA A 53 2.45 5.13 -19.78
C ALA A 53 1.00 4.70 -20.10
N PRO A 54 0.71 3.39 -20.22
CA PRO A 54 -0.63 2.90 -20.49
C PRO A 54 -1.59 3.33 -19.37
N ALA A 55 -2.49 4.26 -19.72
CA ALA A 55 -3.34 4.92 -18.75
C ALA A 55 -4.21 3.95 -17.95
N GLU A 56 -4.73 2.90 -18.59
CA GLU A 56 -5.52 1.87 -17.93
C GLU A 56 -4.71 1.14 -16.84
N GLU A 57 -3.46 0.78 -17.13
CA GLU A 57 -2.58 0.12 -16.16
C GLU A 57 -2.25 1.07 -14.99
N VAL A 58 -1.91 2.33 -15.27
CA VAL A 58 -1.64 3.31 -14.20
C VAL A 58 -2.87 3.55 -13.32
N VAL A 59 -4.05 3.73 -13.92
CA VAL A 59 -5.31 3.91 -13.17
C VAL A 59 -5.58 2.71 -12.28
N ARG A 60 -5.45 1.50 -12.81
CA ARG A 60 -5.66 0.26 -12.06
C ARG A 60 -4.70 0.14 -10.88
N LEU A 61 -3.42 0.44 -11.07
CA LEU A 61 -2.42 0.36 -9.99
C LEU A 61 -2.68 1.43 -8.90
N LEU A 62 -3.14 2.63 -9.29
CA LEU A 62 -3.54 3.67 -8.34
C LEU A 62 -4.82 3.32 -7.56
N ASP A 63 -5.79 2.68 -8.21
CA ASP A 63 -7.00 2.18 -7.56
C ASP A 63 -6.65 1.06 -6.57
N LEU A 64 -5.76 0.14 -6.94
CA LEU A 64 -5.24 -0.88 -6.02
C LEU A 64 -4.49 -0.25 -4.84
N TYR A 65 -3.65 0.74 -5.08
CA TYR A 65 -2.97 1.43 -3.98
C TYR A 65 -3.97 2.12 -3.02
N SER A 66 -5.07 2.68 -3.55
CA SER A 66 -6.16 3.23 -2.73
C SER A 66 -6.84 2.15 -1.86
N ALA A 67 -7.08 0.97 -2.43
CA ALA A 67 -7.58 -0.20 -1.69
C ALA A 67 -6.61 -0.64 -0.57
N LEU A 68 -5.31 -0.66 -0.83
CA LEU A 68 -4.29 -1.05 0.15
C LEU A 68 -4.16 -0.05 1.31
N LEU A 69 -4.39 1.24 1.05
CA LEU A 69 -4.47 2.26 2.10
C LEU A 69 -5.64 1.99 3.05
N LEU A 70 -6.83 1.67 2.52
CA LEU A 70 -7.96 1.27 3.36
C LEU A 70 -7.70 -0.03 4.11
N TYR A 71 -7.11 -1.03 3.45
CA TYR A 71 -6.79 -2.31 4.08
C TYR A 71 -5.83 -2.13 5.27
N ALA A 72 -4.70 -1.45 5.06
CA ALA A 72 -3.70 -1.20 6.11
C ALA A 72 -4.25 -0.29 7.21
N GLY A 73 -5.07 0.70 6.86
CA GLY A 73 -5.69 1.67 7.76
C GLY A 73 -7.04 1.24 8.36
N SER A 74 -7.44 -0.01 8.19
CA SER A 74 -8.79 -0.48 8.56
C SER A 74 -9.05 -0.66 10.05
N CYS A 75 -8.01 -0.54 10.90
CA CYS A 75 -8.18 -0.62 12.34
C CYS A 75 -8.84 0.64 12.91
N SER A 76 -9.47 0.54 14.08
CA SER A 76 -10.01 1.72 14.77
C SER A 76 -8.90 2.68 15.23
N PRO A 77 -9.18 3.98 15.42
CA PRO A 77 -8.19 4.94 15.91
C PRO A 77 -7.61 4.50 17.27
N ALA A 78 -8.45 3.93 18.15
CA ALA A 78 -8.01 3.37 19.42
C ALA A 78 -6.98 2.24 19.25
N LEU A 79 -7.18 1.34 18.28
CA LEU A 79 -6.20 0.29 17.97
C LEU A 79 -4.93 0.87 17.36
N TYR A 80 -5.05 1.83 16.43
CA TYR A 80 -3.90 2.49 15.82
C TYR A 80 -3.00 3.15 16.87
N HIS A 81 -3.58 3.97 17.75
CA HIS A 81 -2.87 4.66 18.82
C HIS A 81 -2.30 3.72 19.90
N ARG A 82 -2.92 2.56 20.13
CA ARG A 82 -2.44 1.58 21.11
C ARG A 82 -1.36 0.64 20.56
N ILE A 83 -1.43 0.30 19.27
CA ILE A 83 -0.67 -0.81 18.67
C ILE A 83 0.31 -0.29 17.62
N VAL A 84 -0.19 0.42 16.60
CA VAL A 84 0.60 0.75 15.41
C VAL A 84 1.51 1.95 15.68
N ARG A 85 0.93 3.07 16.13
CA ARG A 85 1.66 4.33 16.35
C ARG A 85 2.81 4.18 17.36
N PRO A 86 2.63 3.53 18.53
CA PRO A 86 3.72 3.36 19.48
C PRO A 86 4.90 2.56 18.91
N ARG A 87 4.65 1.54 18.08
CA ARG A 87 5.71 0.78 17.41
C ARG A 87 6.47 1.66 16.40
N MET A 88 5.76 2.47 15.62
CA MET A 88 6.39 3.42 14.68
C MET A 88 7.25 4.44 15.43
N THR A 89 6.71 5.07 16.47
CA THR A 89 7.43 6.06 17.29
C THR A 89 8.62 5.45 18.03
N GLN A 90 8.50 4.21 18.52
CA GLN A 90 9.60 3.47 19.14
C GLN A 90 10.72 3.19 18.14
N ALA A 91 10.38 2.91 16.88
CA ALA A 91 11.38 2.74 15.84
C ALA A 91 12.07 4.07 15.50
N HIS A 92 11.30 5.14 15.32
CA HIS A 92 11.83 6.50 15.18
C HIS A 92 10.75 7.57 15.44
N PRO A 93 11.05 8.69 16.12
CA PRO A 93 10.06 9.74 16.38
C PRO A 93 9.47 10.37 15.11
N ALA A 94 10.26 10.47 14.04
CA ALA A 94 9.87 10.99 12.73
C ALA A 94 9.38 9.94 11.72
N PHE A 95 9.07 8.70 12.15
CA PHE A 95 8.80 7.58 11.24
C PHE A 95 7.73 7.92 10.18
N SER A 96 8.07 7.77 8.90
CA SER A 96 7.23 8.20 7.78
C SER A 96 7.23 7.19 6.63
N GLY A 97 6.09 7.07 5.95
CA GLY A 97 5.97 6.32 4.70
C GLY A 97 6.85 6.86 3.57
N GLU A 98 7.25 8.15 3.64
CA GLU A 98 8.13 8.78 2.66
C GLU A 98 9.54 8.18 2.64
N TRP A 99 9.92 7.44 3.69
CA TRP A 99 11.22 6.78 3.78
C TRP A 99 11.33 5.53 2.90
N ALA A 100 10.21 5.05 2.38
CA ALA A 100 10.18 3.90 1.49
C ALA A 100 10.95 4.20 0.19
N ARG A 101 11.96 3.38 -0.11
CA ARG A 101 12.73 3.49 -1.36
C ARG A 101 11.86 3.40 -2.61
N ASP A 102 10.83 2.56 -2.58
CA ASP A 102 9.93 2.39 -3.73
C ASP A 102 9.03 3.62 -3.94
N TYR A 103 8.87 4.48 -2.92
CA TYR A 103 8.14 5.74 -3.02
C TYR A 103 9.01 6.92 -3.48
N GLN A 104 10.32 6.88 -3.24
CA GLN A 104 11.23 8.00 -3.58
C GLN A 104 11.15 8.41 -5.05
N GLY A 105 10.74 9.64 -5.34
CA GLY A 105 10.56 10.15 -6.70
C GLY A 105 9.32 9.65 -7.44
N LEU A 106 8.57 8.68 -6.90
CA LEU A 106 7.29 8.24 -7.47
C LEU A 106 6.26 9.37 -7.55
N PRO A 107 6.12 10.28 -6.55
CA PRO A 107 5.22 11.43 -6.67
C PRO A 107 5.53 12.32 -7.88
N ARG A 108 6.82 12.52 -8.21
CA ARG A 108 7.23 13.31 -9.38
C ARG A 108 6.85 12.60 -10.68
N LEU A 109 7.05 11.29 -10.77
CA LEU A 109 6.65 10.47 -11.92
C LEU A 109 5.14 10.50 -12.12
N LEU A 110 4.37 10.30 -11.04
CA LEU A 110 2.91 10.35 -11.06
C LEU A 110 2.39 11.71 -11.48
N LYS A 111 2.98 12.80 -10.96
CA LYS A 111 2.61 14.15 -11.39
C LYS A 111 2.82 14.34 -12.89
N ARG A 112 4.00 14.00 -13.42
CA ARG A 112 4.29 14.13 -14.86
C ARG A 112 3.31 13.32 -15.71
N ALA A 113 3.02 12.09 -15.29
CA ALA A 113 2.10 11.22 -16.03
C ALA A 113 0.63 11.69 -15.93
N ALA A 114 0.22 12.27 -14.81
CA ALA A 114 -1.10 12.89 -14.67
C ALA A 114 -1.24 14.17 -15.49
N ASP A 115 -0.16 14.96 -15.62
CA ASP A 115 -0.15 16.20 -16.39
C ASP A 115 -0.13 15.93 -17.91
N ALA A 116 0.59 14.89 -18.36
CA ALA A 116 0.74 14.55 -19.78
C ALA A 116 -0.25 13.50 -20.30
N GLY A 117 -0.84 12.70 -19.41
CA GLY A 117 -1.72 11.59 -19.74
C GLY A 117 -3.20 12.00 -19.88
N PRO A 118 -4.07 11.04 -20.21
CA PRO A 118 -5.51 11.29 -20.29
C PRO A 118 -6.10 11.66 -18.91
N PRO A 119 -7.26 12.36 -18.88
CA PRO A 119 -7.89 12.83 -17.65
C PRO A 119 -8.12 11.75 -16.58
N ALA A 120 -8.32 10.49 -16.99
CA ALA A 120 -8.51 9.35 -16.10
C ALA A 120 -7.32 9.14 -15.14
N MET A 121 -6.08 9.37 -15.57
CA MET A 121 -4.89 9.22 -14.71
C MET A 121 -4.86 10.29 -13.61
N ALA A 122 -5.15 11.54 -13.98
CA ALA A 122 -5.24 12.63 -13.01
C ALA A 122 -6.39 12.42 -12.02
N GLN A 123 -7.52 11.87 -12.48
CA GLN A 123 -8.65 11.50 -11.61
C GLN A 123 -8.27 10.39 -10.62
N ALA A 124 -7.61 9.32 -11.08
CA ALA A 124 -7.15 8.23 -10.23
C ALA A 124 -6.12 8.71 -9.19
N ALA A 125 -5.16 9.55 -9.60
CA ALA A 125 -4.19 10.14 -8.68
C ALA A 125 -4.85 11.00 -7.59
N ARG A 126 -5.85 11.82 -7.97
CA ARG A 126 -6.64 12.60 -7.01
C ARG A 126 -7.44 11.71 -6.06
N ARG A 127 -8.09 10.66 -6.57
CA ARG A 127 -8.83 9.69 -5.74
C ARG A 127 -7.90 9.04 -4.71
N ASN A 128 -6.73 8.55 -5.16
CA ASN A 128 -5.74 7.95 -4.28
C ASN A 128 -5.29 8.91 -3.18
N HIS A 129 -4.98 10.16 -3.54
CA HIS A 129 -4.61 11.18 -2.56
C HIS A 129 -5.74 11.47 -1.55
N ARG A 130 -7.00 11.54 -2.01
CA ARG A 130 -8.16 11.77 -1.14
C ARG A 130 -8.41 10.60 -0.18
N VAL A 131 -8.25 9.37 -0.65
CA VAL A 131 -8.34 8.17 0.20
C VAL A 131 -7.21 8.17 1.23
N HIS A 132 -5.98 8.48 0.83
CA HIS A 132 -4.85 8.59 1.75
C HIS A 132 -5.12 9.65 2.84
N ALA A 133 -5.56 10.85 2.45
CA ALA A 133 -5.89 11.92 3.38
C ALA A 133 -7.03 11.52 4.33
N ALA A 134 -8.05 10.81 3.85
CA ALA A 134 -9.15 10.33 4.69
C ALA A 134 -8.68 9.28 5.71
N VAL A 135 -7.82 8.34 5.32
CA VAL A 135 -7.19 7.36 6.23
C VAL A 135 -6.34 8.07 7.29
N ALA A 136 -5.53 9.03 6.89
CA ALA A 136 -4.70 9.80 7.82
C ALA A 136 -5.56 10.58 8.83
N ALA A 137 -6.59 11.29 8.36
CA ALA A 137 -7.51 12.06 9.21
C ALA A 137 -8.32 11.16 10.16
N TYR A 138 -8.69 9.97 9.72
CA TYR A 138 -9.39 9.00 10.55
C TYR A 138 -8.49 8.45 11.68
N LEU A 139 -7.26 8.04 11.34
CA LEU A 139 -6.34 7.42 12.29
C LEU A 139 -5.66 8.43 13.22
N VAL A 140 -5.47 9.67 12.76
CA VAL A 140 -4.83 10.76 13.49
C VAL A 140 -5.65 12.05 13.33
N PRO A 141 -6.79 12.19 14.05
CA PRO A 141 -7.67 13.35 13.91
C PRO A 141 -7.03 14.69 14.26
N GLU A 142 -6.03 14.69 15.15
CA GLU A 142 -5.24 15.88 15.50
C GLU A 142 -4.27 16.33 14.38
N GLY A 143 -4.20 15.58 13.29
CA GLY A 143 -3.66 16.03 11.99
C GLY A 143 -2.14 16.00 11.84
N ALA A 144 -1.36 15.99 12.92
CA ALA A 144 0.10 16.01 12.82
C ALA A 144 0.68 14.60 12.63
N SER A 145 1.32 14.36 11.47
CA SER A 145 2.09 13.14 11.23
C SER A 145 3.32 13.08 12.14
N LEU A 146 3.88 11.89 12.38
CA LEU A 146 5.12 11.75 13.15
C LEU A 146 6.27 12.58 12.56
N LEU A 147 6.35 12.67 11.23
CA LEU A 147 7.32 13.51 10.52
C LEU A 147 7.17 15.00 10.90
N GLN A 148 5.95 15.51 10.84
CA GLN A 148 5.64 16.90 11.20
C GLN A 148 5.85 17.18 12.68
N GLN A 149 5.47 16.24 13.56
CA GLN A 149 5.70 16.34 15.00
C GLN A 149 7.20 16.38 15.35
N ALA A 150 8.04 15.73 14.53
CA ALA A 150 9.49 15.79 14.66
C ALA A 150 10.12 17.03 13.97
N GLY A 151 9.31 17.97 13.48
CA GLY A 151 9.77 19.21 12.86
C GLY A 151 10.30 19.05 11.43
N ARG A 152 10.05 17.91 10.77
CA ARG A 152 10.48 17.66 9.39
C ARG A 152 9.39 18.01 8.38
N GLY A 153 9.80 18.58 7.24
CA GLY A 153 8.92 18.88 6.12
C GLY A 153 8.58 17.62 5.31
N ALA A 154 7.36 17.57 4.78
CA ALA A 154 7.00 16.57 3.78
C ALA A 154 7.82 16.78 2.50
N GLY A 155 8.27 15.68 1.87
CA GLY A 155 9.05 15.72 0.65
C GLY A 155 10.56 15.88 0.84
N GLU A 156 11.05 15.97 2.09
CA GLU A 156 12.47 15.83 2.36
C GLU A 156 12.94 14.41 2.03
N GLU A 157 14.04 14.28 1.29
CA GLU A 157 14.59 12.96 1.00
C GLU A 157 15.07 12.28 2.29
N PRO A 158 14.71 11.01 2.52
CA PRO A 158 15.18 10.28 3.69
C PRO A 158 16.68 10.01 3.60
N SER A 159 17.36 9.97 4.74
CA SER A 159 18.72 9.44 4.79
C SER A 159 18.73 7.94 4.47
N GLN A 160 19.90 7.42 4.08
CA GLN A 160 20.09 5.98 3.87
C GLN A 160 19.74 5.16 5.12
N GLN A 161 20.06 5.68 6.32
CA GLN A 161 19.75 5.02 7.60
C GLN A 161 18.24 4.96 7.87
N GLU A 162 17.50 6.03 7.56
CA GLU A 162 16.03 6.07 7.68
C GLU A 162 15.37 5.07 6.72
N ALA A 163 15.85 5.01 5.47
CA ALA A 163 15.36 4.03 4.51
C ALA A 163 15.69 2.57 4.92
N ASP A 164 16.88 2.30 5.48
CA ASP A 164 17.24 0.98 6.01
C ASP A 164 16.43 0.59 7.26
N LEU A 165 16.13 1.56 8.12
CA LEU A 165 15.24 1.38 9.26
C LEU A 165 13.82 1.03 8.78
N TYR A 166 13.31 1.75 7.79
CA TYR A 166 11.99 1.51 7.21
C TYR A 166 11.88 0.09 6.63
N ASP A 167 12.89 -0.36 5.88
CA ASP A 167 12.93 -1.73 5.34
C ASP A 167 12.94 -2.79 6.45
N ARG A 168 13.75 -2.59 7.50
CA ARG A 168 13.78 -3.51 8.65
C ARG A 168 12.44 -3.53 9.39
N PHE A 169 11.79 -2.39 9.58
CA PHE A 169 10.50 -2.29 10.27
C PHE A 169 9.42 -3.12 9.57
N PHE A 170 9.38 -3.08 8.24
CA PHE A 170 8.44 -3.85 7.43
C PHE A 170 8.97 -5.23 6.99
N LEU A 171 10.04 -5.72 7.62
CA LEU A 171 10.66 -7.03 7.34
C LEU A 171 11.01 -7.23 5.86
N SER A 172 11.40 -6.15 5.20
CA SER A 172 11.74 -6.12 3.78
C SER A 172 13.24 -6.28 3.58
N ARG A 173 13.62 -7.16 2.66
CA ARG A 173 15.01 -7.34 2.22
C ARG A 173 15.13 -6.91 0.77
N ARG A 174 16.14 -6.08 0.50
CA ARG A 174 16.45 -5.55 -0.83
C ARG A 174 17.43 -6.46 -1.57
N GLY A 175 17.24 -6.56 -2.88
CA GLY A 175 18.09 -7.34 -3.78
C GLY A 175 17.61 -7.18 -5.22
N PRO A 176 18.42 -7.60 -6.21
CA PRO A 176 18.01 -7.57 -7.61
C PRO A 176 16.83 -8.52 -7.84
N VAL A 177 15.76 -8.00 -8.43
CA VAL A 177 14.53 -8.74 -8.73
C VAL A 177 14.04 -8.30 -10.11
N CYS A 178 13.84 -9.25 -11.03
CA CYS A 178 13.23 -8.98 -12.33
C CYS A 178 11.71 -8.80 -12.21
N ARG A 179 11.07 -8.21 -13.23
CA ARG A 179 9.62 -7.96 -13.25
C ARG A 179 8.79 -9.23 -12.98
N HIS A 180 9.19 -10.36 -13.58
CA HIS A 180 8.53 -11.66 -13.37
C HIS A 180 8.56 -12.07 -11.89
N ALA A 181 9.75 -12.07 -11.27
CA ALA A 181 9.88 -12.41 -9.86
C ALA A 181 9.07 -11.45 -8.98
N LEU A 182 9.07 -10.14 -9.29
CA LEU A 182 8.28 -9.15 -8.55
C LEU A 182 6.78 -9.49 -8.57
N LYS A 183 6.22 -9.81 -9.74
CA LYS A 183 4.84 -10.28 -9.87
C LYS A 183 4.57 -11.58 -9.11
N ALA A 184 5.49 -12.54 -9.18
CA ALA A 184 5.40 -13.81 -8.45
C ALA A 184 5.43 -13.62 -6.92
N GLN A 185 6.00 -12.52 -6.42
CA GLN A 185 5.99 -12.17 -5.01
C GLN A 185 4.74 -11.38 -4.61
N LEU A 186 4.19 -10.58 -5.52
CA LEU A 186 2.99 -9.79 -5.28
C LEU A 186 1.73 -10.66 -5.21
N LEU A 187 1.56 -11.60 -6.15
CA LEU A 187 0.37 -12.45 -6.25
C LEU A 187 0.01 -13.17 -4.93
N PRO A 188 0.90 -13.95 -4.28
CA PRO A 188 0.53 -14.65 -3.05
C PRO A 188 0.15 -13.69 -1.91
N ARG A 189 0.75 -12.49 -1.84
CA ARG A 189 0.41 -11.50 -0.82
C ARG A 189 -0.94 -10.86 -1.08
N LEU A 190 -1.29 -10.60 -2.34
CA LEU A 190 -2.64 -10.16 -2.71
C LEU A 190 -3.69 -11.23 -2.38
N LEU A 191 -3.41 -12.50 -2.65
CA LEU A 191 -4.30 -13.60 -2.27
C LEU A 191 -4.52 -13.66 -0.75
N TRP A 192 -3.51 -13.34 0.05
CA TRP A 192 -3.69 -13.22 1.51
C TRP A 192 -4.59 -12.04 1.90
N VAL A 193 -4.41 -10.87 1.29
CA VAL A 193 -5.29 -9.71 1.53
C VAL A 193 -6.74 -10.06 1.17
N ILE A 194 -6.95 -10.74 0.03
CA ILE A 194 -8.27 -11.20 -0.41
C ILE A 194 -8.88 -12.17 0.61
N ALA A 195 -8.15 -13.23 0.98
CA ALA A 195 -8.64 -14.23 1.93
C ALA A 195 -8.93 -13.63 3.33
N ASP A 196 -8.11 -12.68 3.78
CA ASP A 196 -8.34 -11.95 5.02
C ASP A 196 -9.61 -11.08 4.93
N LEU A 197 -9.82 -10.36 3.84
CA LEU A 197 -11.02 -9.55 3.63
C LEU A 197 -12.29 -10.40 3.49
N GLU A 198 -12.23 -11.56 2.85
CA GLU A 198 -13.35 -12.49 2.74
C GLU A 198 -13.74 -13.07 4.10
N SER A 199 -12.77 -13.35 4.96
CA SER A 199 -13.02 -13.95 6.28
C SER A 199 -13.36 -12.95 7.38
N ARG A 200 -12.86 -11.70 7.29
CA ARG A 200 -12.97 -10.70 8.36
C ARG A 200 -13.74 -9.44 7.97
N GLY A 201 -14.00 -9.23 6.68
CA GLY A 201 -14.46 -7.95 6.15
C GLY A 201 -13.38 -6.86 6.21
N LEU A 202 -13.67 -5.70 5.64
CA LEU A 202 -12.74 -4.55 5.71
C LEU A 202 -12.67 -3.99 7.13
N TYR A 203 -13.79 -3.85 7.82
CA TYR A 203 -13.82 -3.28 9.18
C TYR A 203 -14.23 -4.34 10.20
N TYR A 204 -13.37 -4.61 11.18
CA TYR A 204 -13.52 -5.72 12.14
C TYR A 204 -13.70 -5.26 13.59
N ALA A 205 -13.53 -3.96 13.87
CA ALA A 205 -13.65 -3.38 15.21
C ALA A 205 -14.16 -1.93 15.21
N SER A 206 -14.65 -1.44 14.06
CA SER A 206 -15.09 -0.07 13.86
C SER A 206 -16.15 0.01 12.76
N PRO A 207 -16.96 1.08 12.72
CA PRO A 207 -17.77 1.37 11.55
C PRO A 207 -16.89 1.67 10.32
N PRO A 208 -17.47 1.63 9.11
CA PRO A 208 -16.76 2.02 7.89
C PRO A 208 -16.19 3.44 7.96
N LEU A 209 -14.99 3.63 7.41
CA LEU A 209 -14.31 4.92 7.37
C LEU A 209 -15.16 5.96 6.64
N SER A 210 -15.92 5.57 5.62
CA SER A 210 -16.86 6.45 4.91
C SER A 210 -17.84 7.18 5.82
N ARG A 211 -18.22 6.61 6.97
CA ARG A 211 -19.12 7.27 7.94
C ARG A 211 -18.46 8.46 8.63
N GLU A 212 -17.16 8.36 8.89
CA GLU A 212 -16.36 9.37 9.57
C GLU A 212 -15.63 10.30 8.58
N ALA A 213 -15.61 9.94 7.29
CA ALA A 213 -14.93 10.72 6.25
C ALA A 213 -15.54 12.11 6.10
N LEU A 214 -14.66 13.10 5.93
CA LEU A 214 -15.05 14.47 5.58
C LEU A 214 -15.81 14.49 4.25
N PRO A 215 -16.78 15.40 4.06
CA PRO A 215 -17.57 15.48 2.82
C PRO A 215 -16.71 15.53 1.54
N THR A 216 -15.57 16.22 1.59
CA THR A 216 -14.63 16.38 0.45
C THR A 216 -13.85 15.11 0.08
N THR A 217 -13.91 14.07 0.90
CA THR A 217 -13.21 12.78 0.68
C THR A 217 -14.16 11.58 0.66
N ARG A 218 -15.37 11.73 1.23
CA ARG A 218 -16.31 10.63 1.48
C ARG A 218 -16.65 9.83 0.24
N GLU A 219 -16.99 10.47 -0.87
CA GLU A 219 -17.35 9.78 -2.11
C GLU A 219 -16.22 8.86 -2.61
N HIS A 220 -14.98 9.33 -2.54
CA HIS A 220 -13.81 8.54 -2.93
C HIS A 220 -13.57 7.35 -2.00
N VAL A 221 -13.81 7.53 -0.69
CA VAL A 221 -13.73 6.44 0.29
C VAL A 221 -14.82 5.41 0.02
N VAL A 222 -16.09 5.82 -0.11
CA VAL A 222 -17.22 4.93 -0.40
C VAL A 222 -16.94 4.10 -1.65
N HIS A 223 -16.56 4.76 -2.75
CA HIS A 223 -16.23 4.07 -3.98
C HIS A 223 -15.11 3.02 -3.80
N THR A 224 -14.09 3.34 -3.01
CA THR A 224 -12.97 2.43 -2.75
C THR A 224 -13.39 1.28 -1.82
N GLU A 225 -14.21 1.54 -0.80
CA GLU A 225 -14.78 0.51 0.08
C GLU A 225 -15.66 -0.49 -0.70
N GLU A 226 -16.49 0.00 -1.61
CA GLU A 226 -17.39 -0.82 -2.43
C GLU A 226 -16.63 -1.66 -3.46
N THR A 227 -15.50 -1.15 -3.98
CA THR A 227 -14.77 -1.80 -5.07
C THR A 227 -13.53 -2.57 -4.63
N ILE A 228 -13.11 -2.48 -3.37
CA ILE A 228 -11.84 -3.06 -2.87
C ILE A 228 -11.66 -4.53 -3.25
N GLN A 229 -12.66 -5.39 -3.01
CA GLN A 229 -12.54 -6.81 -3.32
C GLN A 229 -12.48 -7.06 -4.84
N ILE A 230 -13.22 -6.29 -5.63
CA ILE A 230 -13.21 -6.38 -7.10
C ILE A 230 -11.82 -6.02 -7.62
N ARG A 231 -11.24 -4.91 -7.16
CA ARG A 231 -9.91 -4.45 -7.58
C ARG A 231 -8.80 -5.42 -7.21
N LEU A 232 -8.83 -5.95 -5.99
CA LEU A 232 -7.86 -6.96 -5.56
C LEU A 232 -7.92 -8.23 -6.41
N ARG A 233 -9.13 -8.76 -6.67
CA ARG A 233 -9.31 -9.95 -7.51
C ARG A 233 -8.90 -9.71 -8.96
N GLN A 234 -9.26 -8.56 -9.53
CA GLN A 234 -8.85 -8.19 -10.90
C GLN A 234 -7.32 -8.16 -11.03
N GLN A 235 -6.62 -7.55 -10.07
CA GLN A 235 -5.15 -7.55 -10.08
C GLN A 235 -4.59 -8.97 -9.92
N ALA A 236 -5.15 -9.78 -9.02
CA ALA A 236 -4.67 -11.15 -8.81
C ALA A 236 -4.79 -12.01 -10.08
N VAL A 237 -5.92 -11.93 -10.79
CA VAL A 237 -6.13 -12.62 -12.08
C VAL A 237 -5.09 -12.16 -13.10
N GLN A 238 -4.93 -10.85 -13.30
CA GLN A 238 -3.98 -10.32 -14.28
C GLN A 238 -2.53 -10.69 -13.96
N LEU A 239 -2.16 -10.73 -12.69
CA LEU A 239 -0.83 -11.19 -12.29
C LEU A 239 -0.66 -12.67 -12.62
N ALA A 240 -1.64 -13.52 -12.32
CA ALA A 240 -1.61 -14.95 -12.64
C ALA A 240 -1.47 -15.18 -14.16
N ASP A 241 -2.33 -14.57 -14.98
CA ASP A 241 -2.29 -14.69 -16.44
C ASP A 241 -0.91 -14.26 -17.00
N SER A 242 -0.35 -13.18 -16.44
CA SER A 242 0.95 -12.68 -16.88
C SER A 242 2.14 -13.54 -16.43
N LEU A 243 1.98 -14.34 -15.37
CA LEU A 243 2.99 -15.30 -14.94
C LEU A 243 2.93 -16.57 -15.79
N GLU A 244 1.72 -17.05 -16.13
CA GLU A 244 1.53 -18.22 -17.00
C GLU A 244 2.09 -17.98 -18.41
N THR A 245 1.78 -16.83 -19.01
CA THR A 245 2.24 -16.48 -20.37
C THR A 245 3.76 -16.47 -20.51
N ASN A 246 4.50 -16.07 -19.47
CA ASN A 246 5.96 -16.06 -19.47
C ASN A 246 6.58 -17.47 -19.40
N THR A 247 5.84 -18.45 -18.89
CA THR A 247 6.32 -19.83 -18.74
C THR A 247 6.20 -20.62 -20.06
N ALA A 248 5.30 -20.19 -20.96
CA ALA A 248 5.09 -20.83 -22.26
C ALA A 248 6.08 -20.38 -23.35
N GLN A 249 6.92 -19.38 -23.07
CA GLN A 249 7.88 -18.81 -24.03
C GLN A 249 9.34 -19.22 -23.77
N THR A 250 9.57 -20.06 -22.76
CA THR A 250 10.88 -20.63 -22.37
C THR A 250 10.90 -22.13 -22.60
#